data_AF-A0A0C2ZSB1-F1
#
_entry.id   AF-A0A0C2ZSB1-F1
#
_cell.length_a   1.000
_cell.length_b   1.000
_cell.length_c   1.000
_cell.angle_alpha   90.00
_cell.angle_beta   90.00
_cell.angle_gamma   90.00
#
_symmetry.space_group_name_H-M   'P 1'
#
loop_
_entity.id
_entity.type
_entity.pdbx_description
1 polymer ?
#
loop_
_entity_poly.entity_id
_entity_poly.type
_entity_poly.pdbx_seq_one_letter_code
_entity_poly.pdbx_strand_id
1 'polypeptide(L)'
;MLFDSLSSGNNTDSSNNGNGADKIDWQHVASPNLIEQVDDSLKVQIDKFNEQSHRRCDKLMKRAAEQEAQKKAKEERKKAEEEAKRAAEEEARRLAEEEVKKRAEFQVQWQANSERKAREKAEAKVVAEAMRAQIAQKAGQGEKPKPKPKQCRAASQRAPNDEVQGWYPPCDWCRKSGDSKGCVLPDNACTPTCQRCQKMNVKCHFEVLMAMMKRSASGEKRKESKTLVTVVAMSPRGGEKCKRTRRAVADAASTEEIEEALGGFSVVGPSTQPDPVAQVLDRRLGEVIAAINRNTRELLL
;
A
#
# COMPACT_ATOMS: atom_id res chain seq x y z
N MET A 1 25.65 53.78 2.07
CA MET A 1 26.03 53.40 3.44
C MET A 1 27.47 52.96 3.40
N LEU A 2 28.35 53.83 3.90
CA LEU A 2 29.79 53.59 4.07
C LEU A 2 29.95 52.56 5.19
N PHE A 3 30.67 51.47 4.95
CA PHE A 3 31.07 50.53 6.00
C PHE A 3 32.59 50.47 6.08
N ASP A 4 33.06 50.86 7.26
CA ASP A 4 34.44 51.03 7.66
C ASP A 4 35.24 49.73 7.56
N SER A 5 36.36 49.80 6.86
CA SER A 5 37.37 48.74 6.82
C SER A 5 38.13 48.73 8.15
N LEU A 6 37.91 47.70 8.97
CA LEU A 6 38.75 47.42 10.13
C LEU A 6 40.11 46.87 9.65
N SER A 7 40.98 47.82 9.32
CA SER A 7 42.43 47.64 9.20
C SER A 7 43.00 47.38 10.58
N SER A 8 43.31 46.12 10.90
CA SER A 8 44.02 45.75 12.13
C SER A 8 45.49 46.08 11.96
N GLY A 9 45.83 47.35 12.18
CA GLY A 9 47.19 47.84 12.25
C GLY A 9 47.86 47.39 13.54
N ASN A 10 48.73 46.38 13.45
CA ASN A 10 49.69 46.04 14.49
C ASN A 10 51.04 46.69 14.13
N ASN A 11 51.13 48.00 14.30
CA ASN A 11 52.39 48.74 14.22
C ASN A 11 53.19 48.46 15.50
N THR A 12 54.11 47.51 15.42
CA THR A 12 55.23 47.46 16.38
C THR A 12 56.32 48.36 15.84
N ASP A 13 56.37 49.57 16.38
CA ASP A 13 57.52 50.48 16.29
C ASP A 13 58.75 49.78 16.86
N SER A 14 59.48 49.11 15.98
CA SER A 14 60.79 48.52 16.30
C SER A 14 61.83 49.61 16.13
N SER A 15 62.18 50.24 17.26
CA SER A 15 63.27 51.20 17.39
C SER A 15 64.53 50.78 16.64
N ASN A 16 64.93 51.64 15.71
CA ASN A 16 66.22 51.62 15.01
C ASN A 16 67.36 51.85 16.01
N ASN A 17 67.99 50.78 16.49
CA ASN A 17 69.37 50.86 16.98
C ASN A 17 70.30 50.66 15.78
N GLY A 18 70.72 51.80 15.19
CA GLY A 18 71.77 51.86 14.20
C GLY A 18 73.11 51.44 14.82
N ASN A 19 73.36 50.14 14.86
CA ASN A 19 74.72 49.62 14.98
C ASN A 19 75.36 49.60 13.60
N GLY A 20 76.61 50.05 13.57
CA GLY A 20 77.40 50.29 12.37
C GLY A 20 77.28 49.15 11.35
N ALA A 21 77.15 49.56 10.09
CA ALA A 21 77.19 48.69 8.94
C ALA A 21 78.58 48.06 8.79
N ASP A 22 78.88 47.08 9.63
CA ASP A 22 79.77 46.00 9.25
C ASP A 22 79.07 45.34 8.06
N LYS A 23 79.56 45.64 6.85
CA LYS A 23 79.20 44.94 5.64
C LYS A 23 79.61 43.49 5.85
N ILE A 24 78.71 42.70 6.45
CA ILE A 24 78.82 41.25 6.47
C ILE A 24 78.86 40.85 5.02
N ASP A 25 80.03 40.39 4.59
CA ASP A 25 80.24 39.89 3.25
C ASP A 25 79.54 38.54 3.13
N TRP A 26 78.25 38.61 2.80
CA TRP A 26 77.39 37.44 2.62
C TRP A 26 77.90 36.50 1.52
N GLN A 27 78.88 36.92 0.69
CA GLN A 27 79.51 36.05 -0.30
C GLN A 27 80.39 34.96 0.35
N HIS A 28 80.87 35.15 1.58
CA HIS A 28 81.76 34.18 2.24
C HIS A 28 81.08 33.28 3.30
N VAL A 29 79.85 33.57 3.68
CA VAL A 29 79.13 32.80 4.73
C VAL A 29 78.45 31.55 4.15
N ALA A 30 78.05 31.58 2.88
CA ALA A 30 77.49 30.41 2.22
C ALA A 30 78.61 29.57 1.58
N SER A 31 79.18 28.64 2.34
CA SER A 31 80.03 27.61 1.74
C SER A 31 79.19 26.86 0.68
N PRO A 32 79.66 26.73 -0.58
CA PRO A 32 78.89 26.15 -1.69
C PRO A 32 78.24 24.79 -1.38
N ASN A 33 78.90 23.97 -0.56
CA ASN A 33 78.39 22.66 -0.12
C ASN A 33 77.07 22.72 0.67
N LEU A 34 76.80 23.80 1.41
CA LEU A 34 75.54 23.96 2.15
C LEU A 34 74.36 24.23 1.21
N ILE A 35 74.60 24.95 0.11
CA ILE A 35 73.57 25.27 -0.89
C ILE A 35 73.14 23.98 -1.59
N GLU A 36 74.11 23.17 -2.06
CA GLU A 36 73.84 21.91 -2.74
C GLU A 36 73.08 20.91 -1.83
N GLN A 37 73.45 20.82 -0.55
CA GLN A 37 72.76 19.96 0.42
C GLN A 37 71.31 20.42 0.68
N VAL A 38 71.06 21.73 0.72
CA VAL A 38 69.72 22.29 0.90
C VAL A 38 68.87 22.05 -0.35
N ASP A 39 69.43 22.21 -1.54
CA ASP A 39 68.74 21.97 -2.82
C ASP A 39 68.33 20.50 -2.97
N ASP A 40 69.22 19.55 -2.65
CA ASP A 40 68.91 18.12 -2.67
C ASP A 40 67.83 17.74 -1.65
N SER A 41 67.91 18.30 -0.44
CA SER A 41 66.89 18.09 0.61
C SER A 41 65.53 18.65 0.19
N LEU A 42 65.50 19.84 -0.40
CA LEU A 42 64.27 20.49 -0.89
C LEU A 42 63.65 19.68 -2.03
N LYS A 43 64.47 19.20 -2.97
CA LYS A 43 64.02 18.35 -4.08
C LYS A 43 63.33 17.08 -3.57
N VAL A 44 63.94 16.39 -2.60
CA VAL A 44 63.34 15.19 -1.99
C VAL A 44 62.02 15.50 -1.27
N GLN A 45 61.89 16.65 -0.62
CA GLN A 45 60.62 17.05 0.02
C GLN A 45 59.54 17.38 -1.01
N ILE A 46 59.89 18.05 -2.11
CA ILE A 46 58.96 18.34 -3.22
C ILE A 46 58.47 17.04 -3.84
N ASP A 47 59.36 16.09 -4.14
CA ASP A 47 58.99 14.80 -4.72
C ASP A 47 58.05 14.01 -3.80
N LYS A 48 58.34 13.99 -2.49
CA LYS A 48 57.49 13.34 -1.48
C LYS A 48 56.11 14.00 -1.39
N PHE A 49 56.03 15.32 -1.46
CA PHE A 49 54.78 16.05 -1.46
C PHE A 49 53.96 15.77 -2.73
N ASN A 50 54.61 15.80 -3.90
CA ASN A 50 53.99 15.49 -5.19
C ASN A 50 53.42 14.07 -5.19
N GLU A 51 54.18 13.08 -4.74
CA GLU A 51 53.71 11.70 -4.64
C GLU A 51 52.51 11.58 -3.68
N GLN A 52 52.56 12.25 -2.52
CA GLN A 52 51.44 12.27 -1.60
C GLN A 52 50.19 12.93 -2.20
N SER A 53 50.38 14.03 -2.93
CA SER A 53 49.32 14.74 -3.63
C SER A 53 48.65 13.85 -4.68
N HIS A 54 49.44 13.17 -5.53
CA HIS A 54 48.95 12.20 -6.51
C HIS A 54 48.12 11.09 -5.85
N ARG A 55 48.64 10.47 -4.77
CA ARG A 55 47.91 9.43 -4.03
C ARG A 55 46.58 9.93 -3.44
N ARG A 56 46.48 11.23 -3.08
CA ARG A 56 45.22 11.82 -2.60
C ARG A 56 44.26 12.08 -3.77
N CYS A 57 44.75 12.62 -4.87
CA CYS A 57 43.97 12.85 -6.09
C CYS A 57 43.36 11.55 -6.61
N ASP A 58 44.16 10.47 -6.71
CA ASP A 58 43.68 9.16 -7.18
C ASP A 58 42.58 8.59 -6.28
N LYS A 59 42.73 8.74 -4.95
CA LYS A 59 41.71 8.32 -3.98
C LYS A 59 40.41 9.12 -4.14
N LEU A 60 40.50 10.42 -4.40
CA LEU A 60 39.32 11.27 -4.61
C LEU A 60 38.64 10.93 -5.94
N MET A 61 39.40 10.79 -7.02
CA MET A 61 38.88 10.39 -8.33
C MET A 61 38.19 9.03 -8.27
N LYS A 62 38.79 8.05 -7.58
CA LYS A 62 38.18 6.73 -7.38
C LYS A 62 36.84 6.83 -6.63
N ARG A 63 36.78 7.59 -5.55
CA ARG A 63 35.53 7.80 -4.79
C ARG A 63 34.46 8.52 -5.60
N ALA A 64 34.86 9.50 -6.42
CA ALA A 64 33.93 10.22 -7.29
C ALA A 64 33.31 9.27 -8.34
N ALA A 65 34.14 8.43 -8.97
CA ALA A 65 33.67 7.42 -9.92
C ALA A 65 32.73 6.39 -9.27
N GLU A 66 33.06 5.91 -8.06
CA GLU A 66 32.19 5.00 -7.29
C GLU A 66 30.84 5.64 -6.94
N GLN A 67 30.83 6.91 -6.52
CA GLN A 67 29.59 7.63 -6.24
C GLN A 67 28.75 7.87 -7.49
N GLU A 68 29.36 8.18 -8.63
CA GLU A 68 28.64 8.37 -9.89
C GLU A 68 28.01 7.05 -10.37
N ALA A 69 28.77 5.95 -10.32
CA ALA A 69 28.25 4.62 -10.63
C ALA A 69 27.09 4.22 -9.69
N GLN A 70 27.21 4.53 -8.40
CA GLN A 70 26.14 4.27 -7.43
C GLN A 70 24.90 5.12 -7.68
N LYS A 71 25.05 6.41 -8.00
CA LYS A 71 23.92 7.29 -8.36
C LYS A 71 23.18 6.77 -9.59
N LYS A 72 23.93 6.39 -10.63
CA LYS A 72 23.36 5.84 -11.86
C LYS A 72 22.60 4.53 -11.62
N ALA A 73 23.18 3.61 -10.86
CA ALA A 73 22.50 2.36 -10.49
C ALA A 73 21.22 2.59 -9.67
N LYS A 74 21.23 3.59 -8.76
CA LYS A 74 20.04 3.95 -7.98
C LYS A 74 18.95 4.57 -8.86
N GLU A 75 19.32 5.39 -9.83
CA GLU A 75 18.39 5.99 -10.79
C GLU A 75 17.75 4.93 -11.69
N GLU A 76 18.54 4.01 -12.26
CA GLU A 76 18.03 2.90 -13.07
C GLU A 76 17.08 2.00 -12.27
N ARG A 77 17.42 1.70 -11.01
CA ARG A 77 16.52 0.95 -10.12
C ARG A 77 15.20 1.68 -9.88
N LYS A 78 15.24 2.98 -9.60
CA LYS A 78 14.02 3.78 -9.40
C LYS A 78 13.14 3.79 -10.65
N LYS A 79 13.75 3.91 -11.83
CA LYS A 79 13.03 3.86 -13.11
C LYS A 79 12.35 2.51 -13.33
N ALA A 80 13.04 1.41 -13.05
CA ALA A 80 12.46 0.07 -13.15
C ALA A 80 11.33 -0.16 -12.13
N GLU A 81 11.45 0.37 -10.92
CA GLU A 81 10.41 0.29 -9.89
C GLU A 81 9.14 1.07 -10.30
N GLU A 82 9.29 2.28 -10.84
CA GLU A 82 8.18 3.08 -11.37
C GLU A 82 7.49 2.40 -12.57
N GLU A 83 8.27 1.79 -13.47
CA GLU A 83 7.71 1.03 -14.59
C GLU A 83 6.93 -0.21 -14.12
N ALA A 84 7.47 -0.95 -13.14
CA ALA A 84 6.78 -2.08 -12.54
C ALA A 84 5.48 -1.66 -11.82
N LYS A 85 5.49 -0.51 -11.12
CA LYS A 85 4.31 0.04 -10.46
C LYS A 85 3.22 0.39 -11.48
N ARG A 86 3.58 1.08 -12.57
CA ARG A 86 2.63 1.44 -13.65
C ARG A 86 2.04 0.20 -14.33
N ALA A 87 2.84 -0.83 -14.57
CA ALA A 87 2.36 -2.08 -15.14
C ALA A 87 1.35 -2.80 -14.21
N ALA A 88 1.65 -2.86 -12.91
CA ALA A 88 0.75 -3.47 -11.93
C ALA A 88 -0.57 -2.70 -11.78
N GLU A 89 -0.52 -1.36 -11.81
CA GLU A 89 -1.71 -0.52 -11.76
C GLU A 89 -2.58 -0.69 -13.02
N GLU A 90 -1.97 -0.75 -14.20
CA GLU A 90 -2.69 -1.01 -15.45
C GLU A 90 -3.37 -2.38 -15.45
N GLU A 91 -2.68 -3.42 -14.96
CA GLU A 91 -3.25 -4.76 -14.83
C GLU A 91 -4.44 -4.77 -13.85
N ALA A 92 -4.30 -4.11 -12.70
CA ALA A 92 -5.37 -3.99 -11.72
C ALA A 92 -6.59 -3.26 -12.31
N ARG A 93 -6.38 -2.20 -13.10
CA ARG A 93 -7.47 -1.49 -13.80
C ARG A 93 -8.18 -2.39 -14.81
N ARG A 94 -7.44 -3.16 -15.61
CA ARG A 94 -8.03 -4.11 -16.58
C ARG A 94 -8.89 -5.17 -15.89
N LEU A 95 -8.41 -5.73 -14.77
CA LEU A 95 -9.17 -6.70 -13.98
C LEU A 95 -10.45 -6.08 -13.38
N ALA A 96 -10.38 -4.84 -12.90
CA ALA A 96 -11.55 -4.13 -12.38
C ALA A 96 -12.59 -3.86 -13.47
N GLU A 97 -12.16 -3.44 -14.66
CA GLU A 97 -13.04 -3.23 -15.82
C GLU A 97 -13.70 -4.55 -16.27
N GLU A 98 -12.95 -5.65 -16.29
CA GLU A 98 -13.48 -6.97 -16.64
C GLU A 98 -14.53 -7.46 -15.63
N GLU A 99 -14.28 -7.27 -14.32
CA GLU A 99 -15.24 -7.58 -13.26
C GLU A 99 -16.53 -6.76 -13.39
N VAL A 100 -16.44 -5.47 -13.68
CA VAL A 100 -17.61 -4.61 -13.91
C VAL A 100 -18.40 -5.11 -15.12
N LYS A 101 -17.71 -5.46 -16.22
CA LYS A 101 -18.35 -6.02 -17.41
C LYS A 101 -19.06 -7.35 -17.11
N LYS A 102 -18.40 -8.28 -16.41
CA LYS A 102 -19.00 -9.56 -15.99
C LYS A 102 -20.25 -9.36 -15.12
N ARG A 103 -20.23 -8.39 -14.20
CA ARG A 103 -21.39 -8.05 -13.39
C ARG A 103 -22.55 -7.50 -14.22
N ALA A 104 -22.26 -6.66 -15.21
CA ALA A 104 -23.28 -6.14 -16.12
C ALA A 104 -23.90 -7.26 -16.98
N GLU A 105 -23.07 -8.14 -17.55
CA GLU A 105 -23.53 -9.31 -18.32
C GLU A 105 -24.39 -10.23 -17.45
N PHE A 106 -23.97 -10.49 -16.21
CA PHE A 106 -24.74 -11.30 -15.25
C PHE A 106 -26.10 -10.65 -14.92
N GLN A 107 -26.15 -9.33 -14.73
CA GLN A 107 -27.41 -8.63 -14.49
C GLN A 107 -28.38 -8.75 -15.68
N VAL A 108 -27.90 -8.54 -16.90
CA VAL A 108 -28.71 -8.68 -18.12
C VAL A 108 -29.23 -10.12 -18.26
N GLN A 109 -28.36 -11.11 -18.06
CA GLN A 109 -28.73 -12.52 -18.13
C GLN A 109 -29.76 -12.89 -17.04
N TRP A 110 -29.56 -12.41 -15.82
CA TRP A 110 -30.49 -12.62 -14.72
C TRP A 110 -31.86 -12.03 -15.03
N GLN A 111 -31.91 -10.81 -15.56
CA GLN A 111 -33.15 -10.13 -15.94
C GLN A 111 -33.89 -10.91 -17.03
N ALA A 112 -33.19 -11.34 -18.10
CA ALA A 112 -33.77 -12.15 -19.17
C ALA A 112 -34.34 -13.49 -18.67
N ASN A 113 -33.64 -14.17 -17.75
CA ASN A 113 -34.12 -15.42 -17.15
C ASN A 113 -35.36 -15.17 -16.28
N SER A 114 -35.36 -14.09 -15.50
CA SER A 114 -36.50 -13.72 -14.67
C SER A 114 -37.75 -13.42 -15.50
N GLU A 115 -37.59 -12.75 -16.66
CA GLU A 115 -38.68 -12.48 -17.59
C GLU A 115 -39.19 -13.75 -18.27
N ARG A 116 -38.29 -14.63 -18.74
CA ARG A 116 -38.67 -15.94 -19.30
C ARG A 116 -39.51 -16.74 -18.31
N LYS A 117 -39.07 -16.82 -17.05
CA LYS A 117 -39.80 -17.52 -15.99
C LYS A 117 -41.17 -16.90 -15.71
N ALA A 118 -41.30 -15.58 -15.82
CA ALA A 118 -42.60 -14.90 -15.70
C ALA A 118 -43.54 -15.26 -16.87
N ARG A 119 -43.02 -15.32 -18.11
CA ARG A 119 -43.77 -15.75 -19.30
C ARG A 119 -44.24 -17.21 -19.20
N GLU A 120 -43.34 -18.13 -18.84
CA GLU A 120 -43.67 -19.55 -18.62
C GLU A 120 -44.78 -19.72 -17.56
N LYS A 121 -44.72 -18.95 -16.47
CA LYS A 121 -45.75 -18.97 -15.43
C LYS A 121 -47.10 -18.44 -15.95
N ALA A 122 -47.09 -17.41 -16.79
CA ALA A 122 -48.30 -16.87 -17.41
C ALA A 122 -48.92 -17.88 -18.40
N GLU A 123 -48.10 -18.52 -19.24
CA GLU A 123 -48.53 -19.58 -20.16
C GLU A 123 -49.14 -20.76 -19.41
N ALA A 124 -48.49 -21.25 -18.34
CA ALA A 124 -49.02 -22.31 -17.50
C ALA A 124 -50.37 -21.94 -16.87
N LYS A 125 -50.56 -20.66 -16.49
CA LYS A 125 -51.83 -20.16 -15.95
C LYS A 125 -52.94 -20.19 -17.02
N VAL A 126 -52.65 -19.73 -18.24
CA VAL A 126 -53.59 -19.75 -19.37
C VAL A 126 -53.99 -21.19 -19.70
N VAL A 127 -53.02 -22.12 -19.77
CA VAL A 127 -53.28 -23.55 -20.00
C VAL A 127 -54.16 -24.13 -18.90
N ALA A 128 -53.91 -23.79 -17.63
CA ALA A 128 -54.73 -24.25 -16.50
C ALA A 128 -56.15 -23.66 -16.50
N GLU A 129 -56.34 -22.42 -16.96
CA GLU A 129 -57.66 -21.80 -17.12
C GLU A 129 -58.42 -22.42 -18.31
N ALA A 130 -57.75 -22.68 -19.43
CA ALA A 130 -58.33 -23.37 -20.58
C ALA A 130 -58.78 -24.80 -20.22
N MET A 131 -57.98 -25.56 -19.47
CA MET A 131 -58.38 -26.88 -18.95
C MET A 131 -59.61 -26.79 -18.05
N ARG A 132 -59.67 -25.79 -17.16
CA ARG A 132 -60.84 -25.57 -16.29
C ARG A 132 -62.09 -25.23 -17.08
N ALA A 133 -61.99 -24.37 -18.10
CA ALA A 133 -63.09 -24.04 -18.98
C ALA A 133 -63.59 -25.27 -19.75
N GLN A 134 -62.68 -26.12 -20.25
CA GLN A 134 -63.05 -27.37 -20.94
C GLN A 134 -63.80 -28.34 -20.01
N ILE A 135 -63.39 -28.45 -18.74
CA ILE A 135 -64.10 -29.27 -17.75
C ILE A 135 -65.51 -28.70 -17.49
N ALA A 136 -65.64 -27.39 -17.34
CA ALA A 136 -66.93 -26.74 -17.13
C ALA A 136 -67.88 -26.92 -18.34
N GLN A 137 -67.36 -26.82 -19.56
CA GLN A 137 -68.12 -27.04 -20.79
C GLN A 137 -68.67 -28.48 -20.86
N LYS A 138 -67.84 -29.48 -20.54
CA LYS A 138 -68.26 -30.89 -20.52
C LYS A 138 -69.33 -31.17 -19.46
N ALA A 139 -69.30 -30.48 -18.31
CA ALA A 139 -70.32 -30.62 -17.27
C ALA A 139 -71.71 -30.09 -17.71
N GLY A 140 -71.75 -29.06 -18.56
CA GLY A 140 -73.00 -28.47 -19.06
C GLY A 140 -73.72 -29.30 -20.13
N GLN A 141 -73.02 -30.18 -20.84
CA GLN A 141 -73.61 -31.01 -21.91
C GLN A 141 -74.44 -32.21 -21.41
N GLY A 142 -74.66 -32.36 -20.10
CA GLY A 142 -75.53 -33.39 -19.55
C GLY A 142 -74.98 -34.82 -19.64
N GLU A 143 -73.76 -35.02 -20.18
CA GLU A 143 -73.01 -36.25 -19.99
C GLU A 143 -72.67 -36.40 -18.51
N LYS A 144 -73.59 -36.99 -17.76
CA LYS A 144 -73.41 -37.37 -16.36
C LYS A 144 -72.08 -38.16 -16.31
N PRO A 145 -71.04 -37.65 -15.64
CA PRO A 145 -69.76 -38.33 -15.62
C PRO A 145 -70.01 -39.73 -15.09
N LYS A 146 -69.75 -40.75 -15.92
CA LYS A 146 -69.91 -42.15 -15.52
C LYS A 146 -69.25 -42.29 -14.15
N PRO A 147 -69.97 -42.76 -13.12
CA PRO A 147 -69.44 -42.84 -11.77
C PRO A 147 -68.13 -43.61 -11.87
N LYS A 148 -67.02 -42.94 -11.56
CA LYS A 148 -65.71 -43.58 -11.55
C LYS A 148 -65.88 -44.87 -10.74
N PRO A 149 -65.45 -46.04 -11.25
CA PRO A 149 -65.47 -47.26 -10.46
C PRO A 149 -64.79 -46.93 -9.13
N LYS A 150 -65.39 -47.36 -8.01
CA LYS A 150 -64.88 -47.16 -6.65
C LYS A 150 -63.40 -47.54 -6.63
N GLN A 151 -62.52 -46.59 -6.93
CA GLN A 151 -61.12 -46.69 -6.60
C GLN A 151 -61.17 -46.59 -5.09
N CYS A 152 -61.13 -47.76 -4.46
CA CYS A 152 -60.82 -47.88 -3.06
C CYS A 152 -59.75 -46.85 -2.78
N ARG A 153 -60.01 -45.97 -1.80
CA ARG A 153 -58.95 -45.26 -1.10
C ARG A 153 -58.04 -46.35 -0.57
N ALA A 154 -57.12 -46.84 -1.40
CA ALA A 154 -55.88 -47.38 -0.93
C ALA A 154 -55.33 -46.20 -0.15
N ALA A 155 -55.38 -46.34 1.18
CA ALA A 155 -54.62 -45.50 2.07
C ALA A 155 -53.27 -45.38 1.39
N SER A 156 -52.99 -44.19 0.86
CA SER A 156 -51.63 -43.82 0.55
C SER A 156 -50.97 -43.96 1.90
N GLN A 157 -50.35 -45.12 2.09
CA GLN A 157 -49.20 -45.25 2.93
C GLN A 157 -48.30 -44.16 2.38
N ARG A 158 -48.38 -42.97 3.00
CA ARG A 158 -47.26 -42.08 3.04
C ARG A 158 -46.16 -43.00 3.53
N ALA A 159 -45.29 -43.39 2.61
CA ALA A 159 -43.98 -43.88 2.99
C ALA A 159 -43.53 -42.92 4.11
N PRO A 160 -43.14 -43.43 5.29
CA PRO A 160 -42.68 -42.59 6.38
C PRO A 160 -41.73 -41.61 5.73
N ASN A 161 -41.99 -40.30 5.91
CA ASN A 161 -41.15 -39.26 5.34
C ASN A 161 -39.72 -39.75 5.54
N ASP A 162 -39.04 -40.09 4.44
CA ASP A 162 -37.59 -40.18 4.48
C ASP A 162 -37.23 -38.79 4.98
N GLU A 163 -36.93 -38.71 6.28
CA GLU A 163 -36.43 -37.50 6.89
C GLU A 163 -35.36 -37.07 5.93
N VAL A 164 -35.62 -35.96 5.22
CA VAL A 164 -34.69 -35.40 4.27
C VAL A 164 -33.47 -35.15 5.13
N GLN A 165 -32.53 -36.11 5.11
CA GLN A 165 -31.35 -36.10 5.96
C GLN A 165 -30.79 -34.72 5.74
N GLY A 166 -30.89 -33.88 6.78
CA GLY A 166 -30.68 -32.46 6.65
C GLY A 166 -29.35 -32.29 5.96
N TRP A 167 -29.36 -31.79 4.72
CA TRP A 167 -28.14 -31.60 3.95
C TRP A 167 -27.38 -30.48 4.65
N TYR A 168 -26.55 -30.84 5.61
CA TYR A 168 -25.66 -29.91 6.26
C TYR A 168 -24.56 -29.57 5.25
N PRO A 169 -24.23 -28.27 5.09
CA PRO A 169 -23.04 -27.88 4.34
C PRO A 169 -21.84 -28.68 4.85
N PRO A 170 -20.86 -29.07 4.03
CA PRO A 170 -19.65 -29.73 4.51
C PRO A 170 -18.81 -28.77 5.38
N CYS A 171 -18.09 -29.29 6.38
CA CYS A 171 -17.15 -28.46 7.15
C CYS A 171 -15.98 -28.02 6.29
N ASP A 172 -15.27 -26.96 6.70
CA ASP A 172 -14.18 -26.39 5.89
C ASP A 172 -13.07 -27.40 5.58
N TRP A 173 -12.86 -28.34 6.49
CA TRP A 173 -11.87 -29.38 6.33
C TRP A 173 -12.31 -30.43 5.30
N CYS A 174 -13.54 -30.93 5.38
CA CYS A 174 -14.09 -31.85 4.39
C CYS A 174 -14.25 -31.18 3.01
N ARG A 175 -14.57 -29.89 2.97
CA ARG A 175 -14.60 -29.09 1.74
C ARG A 175 -13.22 -29.03 1.08
N LYS A 176 -12.15 -28.80 1.86
CA LYS A 176 -10.76 -28.78 1.35
C LYS A 176 -10.28 -30.14 0.88
N SER A 177 -10.77 -31.24 1.49
CA SER A 177 -10.35 -32.60 1.13
C SER A 177 -10.91 -33.11 -0.21
N GLY A 178 -11.79 -32.37 -0.89
CA GLY A 178 -12.37 -32.75 -2.19
C GLY A 178 -13.42 -33.89 -2.13
N ASP A 179 -13.42 -34.67 -1.05
CA ASP A 179 -14.41 -35.72 -0.78
C ASP A 179 -15.69 -35.12 -0.17
N SER A 180 -16.50 -34.46 -0.99
CA SER A 180 -17.73 -33.77 -0.57
C SER A 180 -18.91 -34.70 -0.25
N LYS A 181 -18.72 -36.03 -0.23
CA LYS A 181 -19.76 -36.99 0.18
C LYS A 181 -19.99 -36.92 1.69
N GLY A 182 -20.80 -35.93 2.09
CA GLY A 182 -21.57 -35.84 3.33
C GLY A 182 -20.76 -35.75 4.63
N CYS A 183 -20.62 -34.54 5.18
CA CYS A 183 -20.44 -34.43 6.62
C CYS A 183 -21.73 -34.86 7.31
N VAL A 184 -21.80 -36.12 7.74
CA VAL A 184 -22.92 -36.58 8.57
C VAL A 184 -22.67 -36.12 10.01
N LEU A 185 -23.58 -35.30 10.54
CA LEU A 185 -23.62 -35.01 11.96
C LEU A 185 -24.30 -36.19 12.67
N PRO A 186 -23.72 -36.74 13.76
CA PRO A 186 -24.42 -37.70 14.59
C PRO A 186 -25.58 -37.02 15.32
N ASP A 187 -26.75 -37.66 15.34
CA ASP A 187 -28.02 -37.08 15.84
C ASP A 187 -27.99 -36.65 17.32
N ASN A 188 -27.00 -37.11 18.11
CA ASN A 188 -27.01 -37.01 19.57
C ASN A 188 -25.80 -36.29 20.18
N ALA A 189 -24.98 -35.57 19.41
CA ALA A 189 -23.80 -34.90 19.94
C ALA A 189 -24.03 -33.40 20.20
N CYS A 190 -23.91 -32.97 21.46
CA CYS A 190 -23.86 -31.54 21.84
C CYS A 190 -22.63 -30.80 21.25
N THR A 191 -21.72 -31.51 20.60
CA THR A 191 -20.56 -30.96 19.89
C THR A 191 -20.72 -31.12 18.38
N PRO A 192 -20.66 -30.02 17.59
CA PRO A 192 -20.85 -30.05 16.14
C PRO A 192 -19.60 -30.54 15.41
N THR A 193 -19.13 -31.75 15.73
CA THR A 193 -18.03 -32.41 15.04
C THR A 193 -18.58 -33.42 14.06
N CYS A 194 -18.25 -33.28 12.77
CA CYS A 194 -18.60 -34.32 11.80
C CYS A 194 -17.83 -35.61 12.13
N GLN A 195 -18.41 -36.76 11.79
CA GLN A 195 -17.87 -38.07 12.11
C GLN A 195 -16.42 -38.28 11.60
N ARG A 196 -16.08 -37.67 10.46
CA ARG A 196 -14.74 -37.77 9.86
C ARG A 196 -13.68 -36.99 10.65
N CYS A 197 -13.99 -35.73 11.03
CA CYS A 197 -13.11 -34.94 11.88
C CYS A 197 -12.95 -35.56 13.27
N GLN A 198 -14.02 -36.15 13.82
CA GLN A 198 -13.97 -36.88 15.07
C GLN A 198 -13.02 -38.09 15.00
N LYS A 199 -13.12 -38.91 13.94
CA LYS A 199 -12.25 -40.08 13.74
C LYS A 199 -10.77 -39.70 13.61
N MET A 200 -10.48 -38.52 13.05
CA MET A 200 -9.12 -38.00 12.91
C MET A 200 -8.66 -37.15 14.10
N ASN A 201 -9.50 -36.97 15.13
CA ASN A 201 -9.25 -36.11 16.28
C ASN A 201 -8.87 -34.65 15.90
N VAL A 202 -9.39 -34.15 14.78
CA VAL A 202 -9.18 -32.77 14.32
C VAL A 202 -10.39 -31.90 14.65
N LYS A 203 -10.16 -30.61 14.95
CA LYS A 203 -11.25 -29.66 15.22
C LYS A 203 -12.08 -29.43 13.96
N CYS A 204 -13.40 -29.64 14.07
CA CYS A 204 -14.34 -29.36 13.00
C CYS A 204 -14.81 -27.90 13.10
N HIS A 205 -14.51 -27.10 12.08
CA HIS A 205 -14.98 -25.72 11.99
C HIS A 205 -16.16 -25.66 11.03
N PHE A 206 -17.34 -25.29 11.56
CA PHE A 206 -18.53 -24.96 10.78
C PHE A 206 -18.83 -23.47 10.99
N GLU A 207 -18.23 -22.61 10.17
CA GLU A 207 -18.42 -21.15 10.30
C GLU A 207 -19.90 -20.74 10.11
N VAL A 208 -20.63 -21.43 9.23
CA VAL A 208 -22.01 -21.08 8.89
C VAL A 208 -23.04 -21.52 9.95
N LEU A 209 -22.81 -22.66 10.63
CA LEU A 209 -23.79 -23.20 11.58
C LEU A 209 -23.84 -22.45 12.92
N MET A 210 -22.71 -21.93 13.42
CA MET A 210 -22.73 -21.18 14.69
C MET A 210 -23.50 -19.86 14.59
N ALA A 211 -23.44 -19.18 13.43
CA ALA A 211 -24.18 -17.96 13.19
C ALA A 211 -25.69 -18.22 13.04
N MET A 212 -26.10 -19.29 12.34
CA MET A 212 -27.51 -19.66 12.19
C MET A 212 -28.13 -20.24 13.47
N MET A 213 -27.41 -21.08 14.23
CA MET A 213 -27.92 -21.63 15.48
C MET A 213 -28.12 -20.56 16.55
N LYS A 214 -27.22 -19.57 16.66
CA LYS A 214 -27.42 -18.41 17.55
C LYS A 214 -28.69 -17.64 17.23
N ARG A 215 -29.06 -17.53 15.96
CA ARG A 215 -30.29 -16.86 15.50
C ARG A 215 -31.57 -17.64 15.81
N SER A 216 -31.44 -18.97 15.91
CA SER A 216 -32.57 -19.87 16.18
C SER A 216 -32.82 -20.06 17.69
N ALA A 217 -31.76 -19.95 18.51
CA ALA A 217 -31.85 -20.02 19.97
C ALA A 217 -32.29 -18.69 20.62
N SER A 218 -32.07 -17.54 19.95
CA SER A 218 -32.72 -16.30 20.35
C SER A 218 -34.18 -16.32 19.87
N GLY A 219 -35.09 -16.84 20.68
CA GLY A 219 -36.54 -16.79 20.43
C GLY A 219 -37.11 -15.36 20.49
N GLU A 220 -36.43 -14.37 19.91
CA GLU A 220 -36.88 -12.99 19.86
C GLU A 220 -37.88 -12.85 18.71
N LYS A 221 -39.17 -13.01 19.05
CA LYS A 221 -40.30 -12.73 18.16
C LYS A 221 -40.25 -11.26 17.71
N ARG A 222 -39.56 -10.97 16.61
CA ARG A 222 -39.64 -9.66 15.98
C ARG A 222 -40.96 -9.53 15.22
N LYS A 223 -41.81 -8.67 15.76
CA LYS A 223 -42.99 -8.09 15.13
C LYS A 223 -42.53 -7.36 13.86
N GLU A 224 -43.09 -7.72 12.72
CA GLU A 224 -42.82 -7.08 11.42
C GLU A 224 -43.17 -5.58 11.48
N SER A 225 -42.16 -4.72 11.59
CA SER A 225 -42.30 -3.29 11.38
C SER A 225 -41.77 -2.92 10.00
N LYS A 226 -42.75 -2.78 9.10
CA LYS A 226 -42.83 -1.89 7.95
C LYS A 226 -41.73 -0.82 7.91
N THR A 227 -40.81 -0.97 6.97
CA THR A 227 -39.71 -0.05 6.68
C THR A 227 -40.26 1.27 6.15
N LEU A 228 -40.09 2.35 6.93
CA LEU A 228 -40.07 3.70 6.40
C LEU A 228 -38.63 4.21 6.45
N VAL A 229 -38.24 4.77 5.31
CA VAL A 229 -37.01 5.50 5.02
C VAL A 229 -36.85 6.66 6.01
N THR A 230 -35.76 6.68 6.76
CA THR A 230 -35.18 7.91 7.30
C THR A 230 -33.67 7.76 7.40
N VAL A 231 -32.96 8.62 6.66
CA VAL A 231 -31.53 8.89 6.80
C VAL A 231 -31.32 9.53 8.17
N VAL A 232 -30.60 8.86 9.06
CA VAL A 232 -30.06 9.47 10.29
C VAL A 232 -28.64 8.98 10.49
N ALA A 233 -27.70 9.91 10.36
CA ALA A 233 -26.33 9.78 10.78
C ALA A 233 -26.29 9.50 12.29
N MET A 234 -25.69 8.39 12.71
CA MET A 234 -25.38 8.14 14.10
C MET A 234 -23.92 7.71 14.27
N SER A 235 -23.19 8.58 14.94
CA SER A 235 -21.89 8.38 15.57
C SER A 235 -21.97 7.30 16.67
N PRO A 236 -21.04 6.33 16.74
CA PRO A 236 -20.98 5.42 17.87
C PRO A 236 -19.91 5.88 18.87
N ARG A 237 -20.34 6.57 19.93
CA ARG A 237 -19.67 6.47 21.24
C ARG A 237 -20.14 5.18 21.90
N GLY A 238 -19.29 4.16 21.87
CA GLY A 238 -19.49 2.91 22.61
C GLY A 238 -18.14 2.41 23.11
N GLY A 239 -17.86 2.65 24.39
CA GLY A 239 -16.61 2.27 25.02
C GLY A 239 -16.47 0.76 25.20
N GLU A 240 -15.47 0.18 24.56
CA GLU A 240 -15.01 -1.19 24.79
C GLU A 240 -13.61 -1.16 25.42
N LYS A 241 -13.51 -1.58 26.68
CA LYS A 241 -12.23 -1.71 27.40
C LYS A 241 -11.45 -2.91 26.86
N CYS A 242 -10.68 -2.71 25.81
CA CYS A 242 -9.73 -3.71 25.31
C CYS A 242 -8.42 -3.69 26.12
N LYS A 243 -8.01 -4.87 26.59
CA LYS A 243 -6.69 -5.12 27.20
C LYS A 243 -5.59 -4.77 26.19
N ARG A 244 -4.65 -3.95 26.65
CA ARG A 244 -3.48 -3.44 25.94
C ARG A 244 -2.62 -4.61 25.41
N THR A 245 -2.80 -4.95 24.14
CA THR A 245 -1.85 -5.81 23.42
C THR A 245 -0.88 -4.89 22.71
N ARG A 246 0.37 -4.89 23.19
CA ARG A 246 1.47 -4.10 22.60
C ARG A 246 1.81 -4.71 21.25
N ARG A 247 1.24 -4.16 20.17
CA ARG A 247 1.73 -4.38 18.80
C ARG A 247 2.52 -3.15 18.38
N ALA A 248 3.74 -3.40 17.92
CA ALA A 248 4.53 -2.45 17.16
C ALA A 248 3.74 -2.09 15.89
N VAL A 249 3.39 -0.82 15.77
CA VAL A 249 2.80 -0.23 14.57
C VAL A 249 3.97 -0.01 13.61
N ALA A 250 3.97 -0.75 12.51
CA ALA A 250 4.68 -0.34 11.32
C ALA A 250 3.74 0.62 10.58
N ASP A 251 4.08 1.90 10.59
CA ASP A 251 3.39 2.94 9.84
C ASP A 251 3.55 2.67 8.34
N ALA A 252 2.51 2.13 7.72
CA ALA A 252 2.28 2.21 6.29
C ALA A 252 1.05 3.09 6.08
N ALA A 253 1.22 4.39 6.33
CA ALA A 253 0.26 5.41 5.96
C ALA A 253 0.46 5.71 4.46
N SER A 254 -0.61 5.59 3.67
CA SER A 254 -0.64 6.03 2.29
C SER A 254 -0.39 7.54 2.23
N THR A 255 0.62 7.93 1.46
CA THR A 255 1.13 9.30 1.36
C THR A 255 0.19 10.30 0.68
N GLU A 256 -0.93 9.86 0.10
CA GLU A 256 -1.81 10.75 -0.67
C GLU A 256 -2.91 11.44 0.17
N GLU A 257 -3.29 10.91 1.34
CA GLU A 257 -4.40 11.49 2.15
C GLU A 257 -3.92 12.46 3.25
N ILE A 258 -2.60 12.58 3.46
CA ILE A 258 -2.00 13.48 4.49
C ILE A 258 -1.63 14.86 3.89
N GLU A 259 -1.47 14.99 2.57
CA GLU A 259 -1.19 16.30 1.93
C GLU A 259 -2.41 17.23 1.93
N GLU A 260 -3.63 16.71 1.87
CA GLU A 260 -4.84 17.55 1.78
C GLU A 260 -5.31 18.07 3.16
N ALA A 261 -5.00 17.37 4.26
CA ALA A 261 -5.34 17.80 5.62
C ALA A 261 -4.31 18.72 6.29
N LEU A 262 -3.13 18.90 5.69
CA LEU A 262 -2.05 19.78 6.19
C LEU A 262 -1.90 21.10 5.40
N GLY A 263 -2.90 21.46 4.59
CA GLY A 263 -2.99 22.73 3.85
C GLY A 263 -3.14 23.99 4.73
N GLY A 264 -2.33 24.13 5.77
CA GLY A 264 -2.35 25.30 6.66
C GLY A 264 -1.35 25.32 7.81
N PHE A 265 -0.46 24.33 7.96
CA PHE A 265 0.60 24.38 8.98
C PHE A 265 1.96 24.60 8.33
N SER A 266 2.31 25.87 8.12
CA SER A 266 3.70 26.30 8.01
C SER A 266 4.38 26.01 9.34
N VAL A 267 4.88 24.79 9.52
CA VAL A 267 5.83 24.46 10.58
C VAL A 267 7.10 25.22 10.26
N VAL A 268 7.22 26.41 10.86
CA VAL A 268 8.50 27.08 11.09
C VAL A 268 9.32 26.10 11.94
N GLY A 269 10.09 25.26 11.27
CA GLY A 269 11.05 24.38 11.91
C GLY A 269 12.02 25.20 12.75
N PRO A 270 12.62 24.61 13.81
CA PRO A 270 13.54 25.31 14.70
C PRO A 270 14.58 26.01 13.85
N SER A 271 14.64 27.34 14.00
CA SER A 271 15.54 28.25 13.30
C SER A 271 16.97 27.68 13.37
N THR A 272 17.36 26.95 12.33
CA THR A 272 18.76 26.67 12.04
C THR A 272 19.33 28.02 11.67
N GLN A 273 19.90 28.72 12.67
CA GLN A 273 20.85 29.79 12.39
C GLN A 273 21.83 29.22 11.36
N PRO A 274 21.90 29.79 10.15
CA PRO A 274 22.82 29.32 9.16
C PRO A 274 24.21 29.44 9.76
N ASP A 275 24.97 28.34 9.73
CA ASP A 275 26.36 28.28 10.18
C ASP A 275 27.08 29.57 9.72
N PRO A 276 27.68 30.36 10.62
CA PRO A 276 28.38 31.59 10.27
C PRO A 276 29.39 31.37 9.15
N VAL A 277 30.00 30.18 9.07
CA VAL A 277 30.93 29.82 8.00
C VAL A 277 30.20 29.67 6.66
N ALA A 278 29.03 29.04 6.64
CA ALA A 278 28.22 28.91 5.44
C ALA A 278 27.76 30.27 4.89
N GLN A 279 27.40 31.23 5.75
CA GLN A 279 27.03 32.58 5.31
C GLN A 279 28.20 33.34 4.67
N VAL A 280 29.40 33.20 5.22
CA VAL A 280 30.61 33.82 4.65
C VAL A 280 30.96 33.19 3.30
N LEU A 281 30.81 31.88 3.18
CA LEU A 281 31.05 31.16 1.92
C LEU A 281 30.03 31.52 0.84
N ASP A 282 28.74 31.57 1.17
CA ASP A 282 27.69 31.98 0.23
C ASP A 282 27.88 33.42 -0.24
N ARG A 283 28.25 34.32 0.67
CA ARG A 283 28.55 35.71 0.32
C ARG A 283 29.75 35.81 -0.63
N ARG A 284 30.85 35.12 -0.32
CA ARG A 284 32.04 35.11 -1.19
C ARG A 284 31.75 34.47 -2.55
N LEU A 285 30.94 33.42 -2.58
CA LEU A 285 30.53 32.77 -3.82
C LEU A 285 29.69 33.73 -4.69
N GLY A 286 28.76 34.47 -4.08
CA GLY A 286 27.99 35.50 -4.78
C GLY A 286 28.88 36.62 -5.36
N GLU A 287 29.90 37.06 -4.63
CA GLU A 287 30.87 38.06 -5.09
C GLU A 287 31.69 37.55 -6.29
N VAL A 288 32.16 36.30 -6.26
CA VAL A 288 32.89 35.67 -7.37
C VAL A 288 32.01 35.53 -8.61
N ILE A 289 30.76 35.06 -8.46
CA ILE A 289 29.82 34.94 -9.57
C ILE A 289 29.53 36.32 -10.19
N ALA A 290 29.36 37.35 -9.36
CA ALA A 290 29.15 38.71 -9.85
C ALA A 290 30.36 39.24 -10.64
N ALA A 291 31.59 38.96 -10.17
CA ALA A 291 32.81 39.35 -10.88
C ALA A 291 32.96 38.64 -12.24
N ILE A 292 32.70 37.32 -12.28
CA ILE A 292 32.72 36.54 -13.53
C ILE A 292 31.69 37.10 -14.53
N ASN A 293 30.48 37.43 -14.07
CA ASN A 293 29.44 37.98 -14.92
C ASN A 293 29.78 39.37 -15.46
N ARG A 294 30.49 40.22 -14.70
CA ARG A 294 30.98 41.52 -15.20
C ARG A 294 32.04 41.32 -16.28
N ASN A 295 33.06 40.49 -16.02
CA ASN A 295 34.12 40.22 -16.98
C ASN A 295 33.58 39.59 -18.28
N THR A 296 32.56 38.73 -18.17
CA THR A 296 31.92 38.10 -19.33
C THR A 296 31.18 39.13 -20.20
N ARG A 297 30.57 40.17 -19.60
CA ARG A 297 29.90 41.24 -20.36
C ARG A 297 30.89 42.18 -21.04
N GLU A 298 32.04 42.43 -20.43
CA GLU A 298 33.10 43.27 -21.03
C GLU A 298 33.80 42.58 -22.21
N LEU A 299 33.88 41.25 -22.22
CA LEU A 299 34.44 40.48 -23.35
C LEU A 299 33.51 40.35 -24.55
N LEU A 300 32.24 40.72 -24.41
CA LEU A 300 31.21 40.63 -25.46
C LEU A 300 30.91 41.98 -26.13
N LEU A 301 31.62 43.04 -25.76
CA LEU A 301 31.59 44.37 -26.39
C LEU A 301 32.90 44.64 -27.11
#